data_AF-C7BUA9-F1
#
_entry.id   AF-C7BUA9-F1
#
_cell.length_a   1.000
_cell.length_b   1.000
_cell.length_c   1.000
_cell.angle_alpha   90.00
_cell.angle_beta   90.00
_cell.angle_gamma   90.00
#
_symmetry.space_group_name_H-M   'P 1'
#
loop_
_entity.id
_entity.type
_entity.pdbx_description
1 polymer ?
#
loop_
_entity_poly.entity_id
_entity_poly.type
_entity_poly.pdbx_seq_one_letter_code
_entity_poly.pdbx_strand_id
1 'polypeptide(L)' 'GFGRIGRIVLRNAIEHGDLEVVAVNDPFIDLDYMVYMFKYDSTHGRFKGSVEVKDGKLHINNKAIAVFGEKDPT' A
#
# COMPACT_ATOMS: atom_id res chain seq x y z
N GLY A 1 5.11 -8.15 -2.47
CA GLY A 1 4.59 -7.64 -3.76
C GLY A 1 3.32 -6.84 -3.54
N PHE A 2 3.15 -5.75 -4.29
CA PHE A 2 2.06 -4.78 -4.22
C PHE A 2 1.09 -4.88 -5.44
N GLY A 3 0.85 -6.11 -5.88
CA GLY A 3 -0.09 -6.43 -6.96
C GLY A 3 -1.56 -6.45 -6.51
N ARG A 4 -2.43 -7.06 -7.33
CA ARG A 4 -3.88 -7.13 -7.08
C ARG A 4 -4.23 -7.67 -5.69
N ILE A 5 -3.68 -8.83 -5.32
CA ILE A 5 -3.94 -9.45 -4.01
C ILE A 5 -3.32 -8.62 -2.88
N GLY A 6 -2.06 -8.18 -3.02
CA GLY A 6 -1.38 -7.38 -1.98
C GLY A 6 -2.14 -6.10 -1.62
N ARG A 7 -2.66 -5.37 -2.62
CA ARG A 7 -3.46 -4.16 -2.38
C ARG A 7 -4.80 -4.46 -1.72
N ILE A 8 -5.47 -5.55 -2.12
CA ILE A 8 -6.74 -5.96 -1.51
C ILE A 8 -6.52 -6.39 -0.06
N VAL A 9 -5.46 -7.15 0.23
CA VAL A 9 -5.09 -7.54 1.60
C VAL A 9 -4.84 -6.30 2.45
N LEU A 10 -4.05 -5.34 1.98
CA LEU A 10 -3.81 -4.09 2.69
C LEU A 10 -5.12 -3.31 2.94
N ARG A 11 -5.99 -3.20 1.94
CA ARG A 11 -7.28 -2.51 2.06
C ARG A 11 -8.17 -3.16 3.13
N ASN A 12 -8.28 -4.49 3.13
CA ASN A 12 -9.06 -5.22 4.14
C ASN A 12 -8.44 -5.11 5.54
N ALA A 13 -7.10 -5.19 5.67
CA ALA A 13 -6.43 -5.01 6.96
C ALA A 13 -6.77 -3.65 7.59
N ILE A 14 -6.81 -2.58 6.76
CA ILE A 14 -7.18 -1.23 7.22
C ILE A 14 -8.68 -1.15 7.59
N GLU A 15 -9.56 -1.79 6.81
CA GLU A 15 -11.01 -1.72 7.02
C GLU A 15 -11.47 -2.51 8.25
N HIS A 16 -10.89 -3.69 8.48
CA HIS A 16 -11.19 -4.51 9.66
C HIS A 16 -10.53 -3.97 10.94
N GLY A 17 -9.36 -3.34 10.83
CA GLY A 17 -8.68 -2.70 11.96
C GLY A 17 -7.97 -3.66 12.93
N ASP A 18 -8.15 -4.97 12.77
CA ASP A 18 -7.53 -6.02 13.61
C ASP A 18 -6.05 -6.29 13.28
N LEU A 19 -5.58 -5.77 12.14
CA LEU A 19 -4.23 -6.02 11.62
C LEU A 19 -3.56 -4.70 11.24
N GLU A 20 -2.25 -4.63 11.49
CA GLU A 20 -1.43 -3.50 11.08
C GLU A 20 -0.37 -3.95 10.08
N VAL A 21 -0.43 -3.40 8.86
CA VAL A 21 0.59 -3.63 7.84
C VAL A 21 1.68 -2.58 8.02
N VAL A 22 2.86 -3.02 8.45
CA VAL A 22 4.00 -2.13 8.73
C VAL A 22 4.94 -1.94 7.54
N ALA A 23 4.92 -2.87 6.58
CA ALA A 23 5.83 -2.84 5.44
C ALA A 23 5.25 -3.52 4.19
N VAL A 24 5.73 -3.09 3.03
CA VAL A 24 5.47 -3.67 1.71
C VAL A 24 6.78 -3.76 0.95
N ASN A 25 6.99 -4.86 0.22
CA ASN A 25 8.11 -4.99 -0.71
C ASN A 25 7.59 -5.18 -2.15
N ASP A 26 8.00 -4.34 -3.10
CA ASP A 26 7.78 -4.57 -4.53
C ASP A 26 8.91 -3.94 -5.37
N PRO A 27 9.76 -4.74 -6.04
CA PRO A 27 10.91 -4.24 -6.79
C PRO A 27 10.55 -3.56 -8.13
N PHE A 28 9.27 -3.51 -8.52
CA PHE A 28 8.85 -3.02 -9.83
C PHE A 28 7.91 -1.82 -9.79
N ILE A 29 7.53 -1.36 -8.59
CA ILE A 29 6.53 -0.32 -8.39
C ILE A 29 7.13 0.77 -7.51
N ASP A 30 7.24 1.98 -8.04
CA ASP A 30 7.68 3.13 -7.25
C ASP A 30 6.59 3.62 -6.28
N LEU A 31 7.01 4.38 -5.27
CA LEU A 31 6.16 4.81 -4.16
C LEU A 31 4.99 5.71 -4.59
N ASP A 32 5.23 6.62 -5.53
CA ASP A 32 4.18 7.50 -6.06
C ASP A 32 3.13 6.71 -6.84
N TYR A 33 3.57 5.69 -7.58
CA TYR A 33 2.69 4.79 -8.30
C TYR A 33 1.92 3.88 -7.36
N MET A 34 2.51 3.44 -6.24
CA MET A 34 1.77 2.72 -5.18
C MET A 34 0.60 3.54 -4.66
N VAL A 35 0.79 4.84 -4.41
CA VAL A 35 -0.29 5.75 -3.99
C VAL A 35 -1.41 5.78 -5.02
N TYR A 36 -1.08 5.95 -6.30
CA TYR A 36 -2.05 5.94 -7.39
C TYR A 36 -2.84 4.61 -7.46
N MET A 37 -2.12 3.48 -7.48
CA MET A 37 -2.71 2.14 -7.57
C MET A 37 -3.56 1.77 -6.35
N PHE A 38 -3.25 2.31 -5.17
CA PHE A 38 -4.04 2.09 -3.97
C PHE A 38 -5.29 2.97 -3.95
N LYS A 39 -5.16 4.22 -4.43
CA LYS A 39 -6.26 5.18 -4.51
C LYS A 39 -7.33 4.77 -5.52
N TYR A 40 -6.93 4.22 -6.66
CA TYR A 40 -7.84 3.85 -7.76
C TYR A 40 -7.81 2.34 -8.04
N ASP A 41 -8.93 1.68 -7.79
CA ASP A 41 -9.14 0.28 -8.16
C ASP A 41 -10.38 0.15 -9.06
N SER A 42 -10.25 -0.52 -10.21
CA SER A 42 -11.33 -0.64 -11.18
C SER A 42 -12.46 -1.56 -10.73
N THR A 43 -12.20 -2.50 -9.83
CA THR A 43 -13.18 -3.47 -9.32
C THR A 43 -13.78 -3.02 -8.00
N HIS A 44 -12.94 -2.51 -7.10
CA HIS A 44 -13.33 -2.12 -5.74
C HIS A 44 -13.54 -0.60 -5.57
N GLY A 45 -13.40 0.16 -6.64
CA GLY A 45 -13.57 1.61 -6.64
C GLY A 45 -12.45 2.35 -5.89
N ARG A 46 -12.69 3.65 -5.69
CA ARG A 46 -11.75 4.55 -5.02
C ARG A 46 -11.61 4.23 -3.54
N PHE A 47 -10.38 4.27 -3.04
CA PHE A 47 -10.14 4.21 -1.60
C PHE A 47 -10.73 5.46 -0.93
N LYS A 48 -11.44 5.26 0.19
CA LYS A 48 -12.17 6.34 0.89
C LYS A 48 -11.28 7.14 1.86
N GLY A 49 -10.15 6.58 2.28
CA GLY A 49 -9.21 7.22 3.20
C GLY A 49 -8.16 8.08 2.50
N SER A 50 -7.23 8.64 3.27
CA SER A 50 -6.07 9.35 2.72
C SER A 50 -4.98 8.34 2.35
N VAL A 51 -4.34 8.58 1.20
CA VAL A 51 -3.13 7.86 0.78
C VAL A 51 -2.18 8.85 0.13
N GLU A 52 -0.97 8.95 0.66
CA GLU A 52 0.04 9.92 0.24
C GLU A 52 1.46 9.39 0.43
N VAL A 53 2.41 10.03 -0.24
CA VAL A 53 3.83 9.84 0.00
C VAL A 53 4.29 10.87 1.01
N LYS A 54 4.94 10.41 2.08
CA LYS A 54 5.53 11.28 3.09
C LYS A 54 6.76 10.62 3.69
N ASP A 55 7.84 11.38 3.84
CA ASP A 55 9.11 10.92 4.44
C ASP A 55 9.68 9.63 3.80
N GLY A 56 9.49 9.47 2.48
CA GLY A 56 9.92 8.27 1.75
C GLY A 56 9.12 7.00 2.07
N LYS A 57 7.95 7.14 2.69
CA LYS A 57 7.07 6.05 3.09
C LYS A 57 5.68 6.22 2.49
N LEU A 58 4.94 5.11 2.45
CA LEU A 58 3.54 5.11 2.07
C LEU A 58 2.71 5.45 3.31
N HIS A 59 2.00 6.56 3.29
CA HIS A 59 1.13 6.97 4.39
C HIS A 59 -0.33 6.68 4.03
N ILE A 60 -1.02 5.90 4.86
CA ILE A 60 -2.45 5.60 4.71
C ILE A 60 -3.17 5.95 6.01
N ASN A 61 -4.15 6.85 5.96
CA ASN A 61 -4.87 7.34 7.15
C ASN A 61 -3.89 7.77 8.28
N ASN A 62 -2.84 8.50 7.93
CA ASN A 62 -1.72 8.91 8.82
C ASN A 62 -0.83 7.80 9.37
N LYS A 63 -1.06 6.52 9.03
CA LYS A 63 -0.16 5.42 9.40
C LYS A 63 0.94 5.27 8.36
N ALA A 64 2.19 5.20 8.81
CA ALA A 64 3.35 5.05 7.95
C ALA A 64 3.64 3.57 7.66
N ILE A 65 3.80 3.23 6.38
CA ILE A 65 4.14 1.90 5.89
C ILE A 65 5.49 1.98 5.18
N ALA A 66 6.46 1.18 5.63
CA ALA A 66 7.76 1.10 4.98
C ALA A 66 7.63 0.44 3.61
N VAL A 67 8.33 0.97 2.61
CA VAL A 67 8.33 0.41 1.25
C VAL A 67 9.75 -0.01 0.89
N PHE A 68 9.87 -1.25 0.43
CA PHE A 68 11.09 -1.87 -0.05
C PHE A 68 10.95 -2.23 -1.53
N GLY A 69 12.08 -2.28 -2.23
CA GLY A 69 12.18 -2.61 -3.65
C GLY A 69 13.11 -3.79 -3.91
N GLU A 70 13.20 -4.74 -2.98
CA GLU A 70 14.14 -5.85 -3.05
C GLU A 70 13.57 -7.00 -3.88
N LYS A 71 14.35 -7.47 -4.85
CA LYS A 71 13.97 -8.62 -5.69
C LYS A 71 14.26 -9.95 -4.99
N ASP A 72 15.33 -10.00 -4.22
CA ASP A 72 15.66 -11.14 -3.36
C ASP A 72 14.97 -10.94 -1.99
N PRO A 73 14.12 -11.87 -1.53
CA PRO A 73 13.42 -11.76 -0.26
C PRO A 73 14.26 -12.13 0.98
N THR A 74 15.54 -12.51 0.80
CA THR A 74 16.45 -12.96 1.87
C THR A 74 17.17 -11.79 2.55
#